data_AF-A0A2N2TNR6-F1
#
_entry.id   AF-A0A2N2TNR6-F1
#
_cell.length_a   1.000
_cell.length_b   1.000
_cell.length_c   1.000
_cell.angle_alpha   90.00
_cell.angle_beta   90.00
_cell.angle_gamma   90.00
#
_symmetry.space_group_name_H-M   'P 1'
#
loop_
_entity.id
_entity.type
_entity.pdbx_description
1 polymer ?
#
loop_
_entity_poly.entity_id
_entity_poly.type
_entity_poly.pdbx_seq_one_letter_code
_entity_poly.pdbx_strand_id
1 'polypeptide(L)'
;AIEAELDGGQISVSSISAWELAMLVARGRIALSMDIGEWLSVVSQIEAVSFMPVDNELAVKSVELPGEFHKDPADRIIVATARKLAAPLVTADDKIRGYPHVRTIW
;
A
#
# COMPACT_ATOMS: atom_id res chain seq x y z
N ALA A 1 4.58 -3.35 13.88
CA ALA A 1 4.16 -4.23 12.76
C ALA A 1 5.33 -4.54 11.82
N ILE A 2 5.89 -3.53 11.16
CA ILE A 2 7.01 -3.69 10.21
C ILE A 2 8.22 -4.40 10.83
N GLU A 3 8.64 -3.98 12.04
CA GLU A 3 9.76 -4.61 12.75
C GLU A 3 9.57 -6.11 13.03
N ALA A 4 8.33 -6.55 13.25
CA ALA A 4 8.03 -7.96 13.51
C ALA A 4 8.15 -8.82 12.25
N GLU A 5 7.82 -8.27 11.08
CA GLU A 5 7.92 -8.97 9.80
C GLU A 5 9.34 -8.92 9.21
N LEU A 6 10.24 -8.09 9.76
CA LEU A 6 11.66 -8.09 9.39
C LEU A 6 12.42 -9.30 9.95
N ASP A 7 11.86 -10.03 10.92
CA ASP A 7 12.45 -11.23 11.54
C ASP A 7 11.79 -12.53 11.01
N GLY A 8 11.80 -12.68 9.68
CA GLY A 8 11.32 -13.89 8.97
C GLY A 8 9.92 -13.79 8.34
N GLY A 9 9.33 -12.60 8.32
CA GLY A 9 8.06 -12.31 7.65
C GLY A 9 8.21 -11.75 6.22
N GLN A 10 7.09 -11.42 5.59
CA GLN A 10 7.08 -10.81 4.25
C GLN A 10 6.20 -9.56 4.21
N ILE A 11 6.77 -8.46 3.72
CA ILE A 11 6.13 -7.16 3.58
C ILE A 11 5.80 -6.93 2.12
N SER A 12 4.50 -6.85 1.81
CA SER A 12 4.02 -6.48 0.48
C SER A 12 3.61 -5.02 0.44
N VAL A 13 4.17 -4.25 -0.50
CA VAL A 13 3.86 -2.84 -0.71
C VAL A 13 3.07 -2.68 -2.01
N SER A 14 1.88 -2.08 -1.97
CA SER A 14 1.15 -1.76 -3.20
C SER A 14 1.94 -0.75 -4.03
N SER A 15 2.08 -0.97 -5.34
CA SER A 15 2.68 0.02 -6.24
C SER A 15 1.91 1.34 -6.26
N ILE A 16 0.64 1.36 -5.84
CA ILE A 16 -0.12 2.60 -5.66
C ILE A 16 0.44 3.45 -4.51
N SER A 17 0.87 2.84 -3.40
CA SER A 17 1.51 3.58 -2.32
C SER A 17 2.84 4.21 -2.77
N ALA A 18 3.58 3.52 -3.65
CA ALA A 18 4.77 4.09 -4.29
C ALA A 18 4.43 5.28 -5.22
N TRP A 19 3.34 5.17 -5.98
CA TRP A 19 2.83 6.26 -6.81
C TRP A 19 2.40 7.48 -5.96
N GLU A 20 1.71 7.26 -4.84
CA GLU A 20 1.32 8.34 -3.92
C GLU A 20 2.55 9.06 -3.36
N LEU A 21 3.57 8.31 -2.94
CA LEU A 21 4.83 8.87 -2.47
C LEU A 21 5.50 9.71 -3.57
N ALA A 22 5.61 9.17 -4.79
CA ALA A 22 6.18 9.88 -5.94
C ALA A 22 5.40 11.16 -6.28
N MET A 23 4.07 11.11 -6.22
CA MET A 23 3.21 12.28 -6.41
C MET A 23 3.44 13.35 -5.33
N LEU A 24 3.60 12.95 -4.06
CA LEU A 24 3.87 13.88 -2.96
C LEU A 24 5.25 14.53 -3.10
N VAL A 25 6.26 13.78 -3.54
CA VAL A 25 7.60 14.31 -3.86
C VAL A 25 7.52 15.29 -5.03
N ALA A 26 6.85 14.91 -6.13
CA ALA A 26 6.69 15.78 -7.30
C ALA A 26 5.95 17.10 -6.98
N ARG A 27 5.05 17.08 -5.98
CA ARG A 27 4.33 18.26 -5.48
C ARG A 27 5.10 19.04 -4.41
N GLY A 28 6.32 18.64 -4.06
CA GLY A 28 7.13 19.28 -3.01
C GLY A 28 6.55 19.15 -1.61
N ARG A 29 5.66 18.18 -1.36
CA ARG A 29 5.07 17.92 -0.05
C ARG A 29 5.92 17.01 0.83
N ILE A 30 6.76 16.19 0.21
CA ILE A 30 7.77 15.37 0.87
C ILE A 30 9.11 15.67 0.20
N ALA A 31 10.12 15.92 1.02
CA ALA A 31 11.50 16.03 0.57
C ALA A 31 12.23 14.73 0.93
N LEU A 32 12.84 14.10 -0.06
CA LEU A 32 13.73 12.96 0.11
C LEU A 32 15.18 13.43 -0.06
N SER A 33 16.11 12.76 0.60
CA SER A 33 17.54 13.02 0.47
C SER A 33 18.13 12.55 -0.86
N MET A 34 17.34 11.84 -1.67
CA MET A 34 17.72 11.29 -2.97
C MET A 34 16.52 11.23 -3.91
N ASP A 35 16.75 10.89 -5.17
CA ASP A 35 15.68 10.72 -6.16
C ASP A 35 14.67 9.64 -5.73
N ILE A 36 13.38 9.84 -6.05
CA ILE A 36 12.32 8.91 -5.67
C ILE A 36 12.48 7.54 -6.34
N GLY A 37 12.95 7.49 -7.59
CA GLY A 37 13.22 6.24 -8.30
C GLY A 37 14.37 5.47 -7.66
N GLU A 38 15.45 6.16 -7.29
CA GLU A 38 16.57 5.58 -6.53
C GLU A 38 16.11 5.08 -5.16
N TRP A 39 15.30 5.86 -4.44
CA TRP A 39 14.78 5.48 -3.14
C TRP A 39 13.92 4.20 -3.22
N LEU A 40 13.01 4.12 -4.19
CA LEU A 40 12.18 2.92 -4.42
C LEU A 40 13.05 1.72 -4.82
N SER A 41 14.10 1.94 -5.62
CA SER A 41 15.07 0.91 -5.97
C SER A 41 15.75 0.35 -4.72
N VAL A 42 16.25 1.20 -3.82
CA VAL A 42 16.85 0.78 -2.54
C VAL A 42 15.87 -0.02 -1.70
N VAL A 43 14.62 0.44 -1.56
CA VAL A 43 13.59 -0.28 -0.78
C VAL A 43 13.29 -1.65 -1.38
N SER A 44 13.27 -1.78 -2.71
CA SER A 44 13.04 -3.07 -3.38
C SER A 44 14.19 -4.07 -3.24
N GLN A 45 15.37 -3.65 -2.76
CA GLN A 45 16.49 -4.55 -2.45
C GLN A 45 16.38 -5.17 -1.05
N ILE A 46 15.44 -4.73 -0.22
CA ILE A 46 15.22 -5.33 1.10
C ILE A 46 14.55 -6.69 0.89
N GLU A 47 15.19 -7.77 1.33
CA GLU A 47 14.76 -9.16 1.08
C GLU A 47 13.30 -9.43 1.51
N ALA A 48 12.88 -8.85 2.64
CA ALA A 48 11.52 -8.98 3.14
C ALA A 48 10.48 -8.14 2.39
N VAL A 49 10.87 -7.26 1.46
CA VAL A 49 9.98 -6.30 0.80
C VAL A 49 9.73 -6.68 -0.65
N SER A 50 8.45 -6.77 -1.04
CA SER A 50 8.04 -6.96 -2.42
C SER A 50 6.97 -5.96 -2.84
N PHE A 51 7.11 -5.37 -4.04
CA PHE A 51 6.10 -4.49 -4.61
C PHE A 51 5.05 -5.26 -5.39
N MET A 52 3.77 -4.93 -5.16
CA MET A 52 2.62 -5.56 -5.79
C MET A 52 2.07 -4.65 -6.90
N PRO A 53 2.24 -5.03 -8.17
CA PRO A 53 1.75 -4.23 -9.29
C PRO A 53 0.22 -4.26 -9.34
N VAL A 54 -0.36 -3.22 -9.94
CA VAL A 54 -1.80 -3.16 -10.22
C VAL A 54 -2.06 -3.85 -11.55
N ASP A 55 -2.80 -4.95 -11.52
CA ASP A 55 -3.32 -5.65 -12.69
C ASP A 55 -4.82 -5.37 -12.90
N ASN A 56 -5.37 -5.84 -14.03
CA ASN A 56 -6.79 -5.65 -14.36
C ASN A 56 -7.71 -6.25 -13.28
N GLU A 57 -7.30 -7.36 -12.65
CA GLU A 57 -8.07 -7.99 -11.58
C GLU A 57 -8.15 -7.08 -10.35
N LEU A 58 -7.03 -6.48 -9.93
CA LEU A 58 -7.01 -5.51 -8.83
C LEU A 58 -7.80 -4.25 -9.17
N ALA A 59 -7.74 -3.78 -10.42
CA ALA A 59 -8.52 -2.65 -10.87
C ALA A 59 -10.04 -2.92 -10.69
N VAL A 60 -10.52 -4.08 -11.11
CA VAL A 60 -11.92 -4.49 -10.94
C VAL A 60 -12.26 -4.71 -9.46
N LYS A 61 -11.44 -5.44 -8.71
CA LYS A 61 -11.66 -5.69 -7.27
C LYS A 61 -11.68 -4.42 -6.43
N SER A 62 -10.95 -3.37 -6.86
CA SER A 62 -11.00 -2.06 -6.21
C SER A 62 -12.37 -1.43 -6.31
N VAL A 63 -13.14 -1.70 -7.38
CA VAL A 63 -14.50 -1.20 -7.55
C VAL A 63 -15.57 -2.05 -6.86
N GLU A 64 -15.28 -3.32 -6.62
CA GLU A 64 -16.18 -4.32 -6.02
C GLU A 64 -15.95 -4.51 -4.51
N LEU A 65 -15.40 -3.50 -3.82
CA LEU A 65 -15.26 -3.55 -2.37
C LEU A 65 -16.66 -3.67 -1.71
N PRO A 66 -16.88 -4.65 -0.81
CA PRO A 66 -18.18 -4.87 -0.20
C PRO A 66 -18.60 -3.73 0.74
N GLY A 67 -19.89 -3.40 0.73
CA GLY A 67 -20.42 -2.31 1.55
C GLY A 67 -20.00 -0.93 1.08
N GLU A 68 -20.21 0.06 1.94
CA GLU A 68 -19.79 1.44 1.69
C GLU A 68 -18.32 1.60 2.08
N PHE A 69 -17.49 1.98 1.10
CA PHE A 69 -16.07 2.26 1.31
C PHE A 69 -15.71 3.65 0.78
N HIS A 70 -14.54 4.13 1.20
CA HIS A 70 -13.95 5.39 0.80
C HIS A 70 -13.91 5.57 -0.75
N LYS A 71 -14.09 6.81 -1.24
CA LYS A 71 -14.20 7.13 -2.67
C LYS A 71 -12.86 7.35 -3.38
N ASP A 72 -11.78 7.62 -2.65
CA ASP A 72 -10.44 7.77 -3.21
C ASP A 72 -9.99 6.49 -3.95
N PRO A 73 -9.60 6.61 -5.23
CA PRO A 73 -9.16 5.46 -6.02
C PRO A 73 -7.91 4.76 -5.48
N ALA A 74 -6.96 5.50 -4.88
CA ALA A 74 -5.71 4.93 -4.39
C ALA A 74 -5.98 4.05 -3.16
N ASP A 75 -6.74 4.55 -2.19
CA ASP A 75 -7.16 3.79 -1.01
C ASP A 75 -7.89 2.50 -1.39
N ARG A 76 -8.75 2.57 -2.41
CA ARG A 76 -9.51 1.42 -2.91
C ARG A 76 -8.62 0.35 -3.49
N ILE A 77 -7.61 0.74 -4.26
CA ILE A 77 -6.64 -0.21 -4.81
C ILE A 77 -5.78 -0.80 -3.70
N ILE A 78 -5.30 0.01 -2.74
CA ILE A 78 -4.52 -0.47 -1.60
C ILE A 78 -5.31 -1.51 -0.78
N VAL A 79 -6.58 -1.22 -0.46
CA VAL A 79 -7.45 -2.17 0.25
C VAL A 79 -7.73 -3.41 -0.58
N ALA A 80 -7.95 -3.29 -1.89
CA ALA A 80 -8.11 -4.44 -2.77
C ALA A 80 -6.84 -5.31 -2.81
N THR A 81 -5.65 -4.71 -2.81
CA THR A 81 -4.37 -5.42 -2.72
C THR A 81 -4.27 -6.21 -1.42
N ALA A 82 -4.54 -5.58 -0.27
CA ALA A 82 -4.51 -6.27 1.02
C ALA A 82 -5.51 -7.45 1.07
N ARG A 83 -6.72 -7.25 0.54
CA ARG A 83 -7.74 -8.31 0.43
C ARG A 83 -7.32 -9.44 -0.51
N LYS A 84 -6.70 -9.14 -1.66
CA LYS A 84 -6.19 -10.15 -2.61
C LYS A 84 -5.11 -11.03 -1.98
N LEU A 85 -4.26 -10.45 -1.14
CA LEU A 85 -3.19 -11.17 -0.43
C LEU A 85 -3.64 -11.83 0.87
N ALA A 86 -4.89 -11.61 1.31
CA ALA A 86 -5.38 -11.99 2.63
C ALA A 86 -4.52 -11.48 3.80
N ALA A 87 -3.76 -10.40 3.57
CA ALA A 87 -2.81 -9.84 4.52
C ALA A 87 -3.44 -8.67 5.32
N PRO A 88 -3.02 -8.46 6.59
CA PRO A 88 -3.36 -7.24 7.30
C PRO A 88 -2.75 -6.01 6.61
N LEU A 89 -3.52 -4.93 6.50
CA LEU A 89 -3.06 -3.66 5.96
C LEU A 89 -2.49 -2.77 7.07
N VAL A 90 -1.23 -2.36 6.92
CA VAL A 90 -0.63 -1.32 7.77
C VAL A 90 -1.14 0.05 7.31
N THR A 91 -1.90 0.76 8.13
CA THR A 91 -2.41 2.10 7.77
C THR A 91 -2.76 2.95 8.98
N ALA A 92 -2.46 4.25 8.90
CA ALA A 92 -2.87 5.25 9.89
C ALA A 92 -4.32 5.70 9.70
N ASP A 93 -4.91 5.45 8.53
CA ASP A 93 -6.19 6.04 8.12
C ASP A 93 -7.36 5.41 8.88
N ASP A 94 -8.02 6.21 9.73
CA ASP A 94 -9.15 5.79 10.57
C ASP A 94 -10.32 5.23 9.77
N LYS A 95 -10.57 5.71 8.55
CA LYS A 95 -11.66 5.22 7.70
C LYS A 95 -11.35 3.83 7.18
N ILE A 96 -10.10 3.57 6.81
CA ILE A 96 -9.66 2.24 6.42
C ILE A 96 -9.64 1.30 7.63
N ARG A 97 -9.16 1.77 8.79
CA ARG A 97 -9.17 0.99 10.03
C ARG A 97 -10.58 0.63 10.51
N GLY A 98 -11.56 1.51 10.27
CA GLY A 98 -12.97 1.28 10.55
C GLY A 98 -13.70 0.41 9.53
N TYR A 99 -13.06 0.04 8.42
CA TYR A 99 -13.69 -0.74 7.36
C TYR A 99 -13.68 -2.24 7.69
N PRO A 100 -14.85 -2.89 7.88
CA PRO A 100 -14.92 -4.25 8.44
C PRO A 100 -14.43 -5.35 7.49
N HIS A 101 -14.23 -5.05 6.21
CA HIS A 101 -13.89 -6.05 5.19
C HIS A 101 -12.39 -6.10 4.86
N VAL A 102 -11.55 -5.46 5.68
CA VAL A 102 -10.10 -5.58 5.63
C VAL A 102 -9.55 -5.61 7.07
N ARG A 103 -8.61 -6.51 7.36
CA ARG A 103 -7.89 -6.46 8.64
C ARG A 103 -6.85 -5.36 8.57
N THR A 104 -6.74 -4.55 9.62
CA THR A 104 -5.73 -3.50 9.71
C THR A 104 -4.87 -3.67 10.95
N ILE A 105 -3.64 -3.17 10.87
CA ILE A 105 -2.70 -3.03 11.97
C ILE A 105 -2.05 -1.64 11.87
N TRP A 106 -1.65 -1.06 13.00
CA TRP A 106 -0.96 0.23 13.05
C TRP A 106 0.15 0.15 14.09
#